data_AF-I3T8M5-F1
#
_entry.id   AF-I3T8M5-F1
#
_cell.length_a   1.000
_cell.length_b   1.000
_cell.length_c   1.000
_cell.angle_alpha   90.00
_cell.angle_beta   90.00
_cell.angle_gamma   90.00
#
_symmetry.space_group_name_H-M   'P 1'
#
loop_
_entity.id
_entity.type
_entity.pdbx_description
1 polymer ?
#
loop_
_entity_poly.entity_id
_entity_poly.type
_entity_poly.pdbx_seq_one_letter_code
_entity_poly.pdbx_strand_id
1 'polypeptide(L)'
;MLSFYAPGWCGEIRDVIFSDNGSVTVVYRLTVRGSDGEAYRESTGTISPNDDSTVDPVSAAEEVAFCKACARFGLGLYLYHEDQMTST
;
A
#
# COMPACT_ATOMS: atom_id res chain seq x y z
N MET A 1 -8.51 10.03 -4.52
CA MET A 1 -7.65 11.19 -4.19
C MET A 1 -6.31 11.16 -4.96
N LEU A 2 -5.66 10.00 -5.11
CA LEU A 2 -4.41 9.88 -5.89
C LEU A 2 -4.54 10.37 -7.35
N SER A 3 -5.61 10.01 -8.04
CA SER A 3 -5.88 10.47 -9.43
C SER A 3 -6.05 11.98 -9.58
N PHE A 4 -6.30 12.71 -8.49
CA PHE A 4 -6.38 14.17 -8.50
C PHE A 4 -4.99 14.82 -8.50
N TYR A 5 -4.05 14.26 -7.71
CA TYR A 5 -2.70 14.82 -7.57
C TYR A 5 -1.70 14.27 -8.60
N ALA A 6 -1.92 13.05 -9.08
CA ALA A 6 -1.04 12.35 -10.00
C ALA A 6 -1.86 11.74 -11.15
N PRO A 7 -2.42 12.53 -12.07
CA PRO A 7 -3.18 11.99 -13.20
C PRO A 7 -2.29 11.06 -14.04
N GLY A 8 -2.80 9.87 -14.38
CA GLY A 8 -2.02 8.86 -15.13
C GLY A 8 -1.08 7.99 -14.27
N TRP A 9 -1.23 8.04 -12.94
CA TRP A 9 -0.61 7.05 -12.06
C TRP A 9 -1.03 5.63 -12.43
N CYS A 10 -0.14 4.68 -12.17
CA CYS A 10 -0.40 3.26 -12.39
C CYS A 10 0.13 2.49 -11.19
N GLY A 11 -0.69 1.58 -10.68
CA GLY A 11 -0.27 0.65 -9.65
C GLY A 11 -0.39 -0.78 -10.17
N GLU A 12 0.57 -1.61 -9.80
CA GLU A 12 0.65 -3.00 -10.22
C GLU A 12 1.14 -3.90 -9.08
N ILE A 13 0.58 -5.10 -9.01
CA ILE A 13 1.13 -6.16 -8.17
C ILE A 13 2.38 -6.71 -8.86
N ARG A 14 3.51 -6.63 -8.17
CA ARG A 14 4.79 -7.15 -8.65
C ARG A 14 4.97 -8.61 -8.31
N ASP A 15 4.46 -9.02 -7.15
CA ASP A 15 4.55 -10.38 -6.66
C ASP A 15 3.49 -10.67 -5.59
N VAL A 16 3.13 -11.95 -5.45
CA VAL A 16 2.24 -12.46 -4.41
C VAL A 16 2.90 -13.69 -3.79
N ILE A 17 3.24 -13.58 -2.52
CA ILE A 17 3.96 -14.60 -1.76
C ILE A 17 2.99 -15.25 -0.78
N PHE A 18 2.76 -16.54 -0.97
CA PHE A 18 1.99 -17.37 -0.04
C PHE A 18 2.96 -18.08 0.90
N SER A 19 2.72 -17.94 2.19
CA SER A 19 3.54 -18.60 3.22
C SER A 19 2.84 -19.85 3.75
N ASP A 20 3.62 -20.80 4.26
CA ASP A 20 3.11 -22.09 4.79
C ASP A 20 2.19 -21.93 6.01
N ASN A 21 2.30 -20.79 6.71
CA ASN A 21 1.41 -20.40 7.80
C ASN A 21 0.04 -19.84 7.31
N GLY A 22 -0.23 -19.89 6.01
CA GLY A 22 -1.43 -19.36 5.37
C GLY A 22 -1.44 -17.84 5.22
N SER A 23 -0.35 -17.14 5.54
CA SER A 23 -0.26 -15.69 5.32
C SER A 23 0.03 -15.35 3.87
N VAL A 24 -0.55 -14.23 3.43
CA VAL A 24 -0.42 -13.71 2.08
C VAL A 24 0.30 -12.38 2.14
N THR A 25 1.41 -12.28 1.42
CA THR A 25 2.17 -11.04 1.26
C THR A 25 2.10 -10.58 -0.19
N VAL A 26 1.67 -9.34 -0.41
CA VAL A 26 1.62 -8.73 -1.74
C VAL A 26 2.71 -7.67 -1.84
N VAL A 27 3.50 -7.72 -2.92
CA VAL A 27 4.45 -6.68 -3.30
C VAL A 27 3.76 -5.78 -4.33
N TYR A 28 3.58 -4.51 -3.99
CA TYR A 28 2.90 -3.54 -4.84
C TYR A 28 3.85 -2.44 -5.28
N ARG A 29 3.79 -2.08 -6.58
CA ARG A 29 4.50 -0.92 -7.13
C ARG A 29 3.51 0.16 -7.50
N LEU A 30 3.70 1.35 -6.95
CA LEU A 30 3.01 2.56 -7.38
C LEU A 30 3.95 3.42 -8.22
N THR A 31 3.53 3.75 -9.44
CA THR A 31 4.26 4.61 -10.38
C THR A 31 3.47 5.88 -10.63
N VAL A 32 4.11 7.02 -10.39
CA VAL A 32 3.61 8.37 -10.67
C VAL A 32 4.36 8.92 -11.88
N ARG A 33 3.61 9.47 -12.84
CA ARG A 33 4.16 10.07 -14.08
C ARG A 33 4.16 11.58 -13.94
N GLY A 34 5.35 12.18 -13.95
CA GLY A 34 5.53 13.63 -14.01
C GLY A 34 5.99 14.09 -15.39
N SER A 35 6.09 15.41 -15.57
CA SER A 35 6.69 16.00 -16.77
C SER A 35 8.15 15.58 -16.96
N ASP A 36 8.86 15.40 -15.84
CA ASP A 36 10.31 15.18 -15.80
C ASP A 36 10.68 13.69 -15.84
N GLY A 37 9.67 12.80 -15.86
CA GLY A 37 9.86 11.36 -15.90
C GLY A 37 8.92 10.58 -14.98
N GLU A 38 9.16 9.27 -14.88
CA GLU A 38 8.39 8.37 -14.02
C GLU A 38 9.13 8.14 -12.70
N ALA A 39 8.39 8.25 -11.59
CA ALA A 39 8.88 7.90 -10.27
C ALA A 39 8.05 6.75 -9.71
N TYR A 40 8.69 5.71 -9.17
CA TYR A 40 8.00 4.58 -8.56
C TYR A 40 8.42 4.35 -7.11
N ARG A 41 7.49 3.86 -6.30
CA ARG A 41 7.74 3.34 -4.96
C ARG A 41 7.05 1.99 -4.82
N GLU A 42 7.81 1.02 -4.34
CA GLU A 42 7.29 -0.30 -4.02
C GLU A 42 7.00 -0.38 -2.53
N SER A 43 6.06 -1.20 -2.10
CA SER A 43 5.83 -1.56 -0.70
C SER A 43 5.14 -2.91 -0.58
N THR A 44 5.17 -3.48 0.62
CA THR A 44 4.54 -4.77 0.91
C THR A 44 3.38 -4.66 1.89
N GLY A 45 2.35 -5.46 1.64
CA GLY A 45 1.22 -5.68 2.52
C GLY A 45 1.19 -7.16 2.91
N THR A 46 0.85 -7.47 4.15
CA THR A 46 0.83 -8.85 4.63
C THR A 46 -0.40 -9.05 5.47
N ILE A 47 -1.16 -10.08 5.14
CA ILE A 47 -2.37 -10.49 5.85
C ILE A 47 -2.15 -11.91 6.34
N SER A 48 -2.36 -12.10 7.64
CA SER A 48 -2.42 -13.44 8.22
C SER A 48 -3.84 -14.00 8.05
N PRO A 49 -4.00 -15.32 7.95
CA PRO A 49 -5.31 -15.93 7.91
C PRO A 49 -5.96 -15.71 9.28
N ASN A 50 -6.85 -14.73 9.35
CA ASN A 50 -7.69 -14.52 10.52
C ASN A 50 -9.10 -15.04 10.18
N ASP A 51 -9.76 -15.66 11.14
CA ASP A 51 -10.95 -16.53 10.94
C ASP A 51 -12.20 -15.84 10.32
N ASP A 52 -12.22 -14.52 10.12
CA ASP A 52 -13.47 -13.79 9.86
C ASP A 52 -13.44 -12.77 8.69
N SER A 53 -12.40 -12.74 7.85
CA SER A 53 -12.41 -11.83 6.69
C SER A 53 -13.08 -12.48 5.48
N THR A 54 -14.31 -12.04 5.17
CA THR A 54 -15.08 -12.41 3.95
C THR A 54 -14.43 -11.93 2.64
N VAL A 55 -13.31 -11.20 2.73
CA VAL A 55 -12.58 -10.61 1.60
C VAL A 55 -11.39 -11.49 1.23
N ASP A 56 -11.15 -11.62 -0.07
CA ASP A 56 -9.99 -12.31 -0.63
C ASP A 56 -8.68 -11.79 -0.01
N PRO A 57 -7.82 -12.67 0.55
CA PRO A 57 -6.64 -12.25 1.31
C PRO A 57 -5.59 -11.53 0.45
N VAL A 58 -5.55 -11.77 -0.86
CA VAL A 58 -4.68 -11.05 -1.79
C VAL A 58 -5.15 -9.61 -1.92
N SER A 59 -6.45 -9.39 -2.10
CA SER A 59 -7.05 -8.06 -2.20
C SER A 59 -6.83 -7.23 -0.93
N ALA A 60 -6.98 -7.85 0.25
CA ALA A 60 -6.70 -7.19 1.53
C ALA A 60 -5.21 -6.84 1.68
N ALA A 61 -4.30 -7.75 1.28
CA ALA A 61 -2.86 -7.48 1.31
C ALA A 61 -2.45 -6.41 0.29
N GLU A 62 -3.10 -6.36 -0.88
CA GLU A 62 -2.89 -5.34 -1.91
C GLU A 62 -3.25 -3.95 -1.37
N GLU A 63 -4.39 -3.79 -0.72
CA GLU A 63 -4.82 -2.50 -0.16
C GLU A 63 -3.79 -1.96 0.85
N VAL A 64 -3.29 -2.83 1.74
CA VAL A 64 -2.25 -2.47 2.71
C VAL A 64 -0.94 -2.09 2.00
N ALA A 65 -0.55 -2.82 0.96
CA ALA A 65 0.65 -2.54 0.19
C ALA A 65 0.54 -1.21 -0.57
N PHE A 66 -0.61 -0.95 -1.19
CA PHE A 66 -0.93 0.27 -1.93
C PHE A 66 -0.87 1.49 -1.02
N CYS A 67 -1.51 1.44 0.15
CA CYS A 67 -1.50 2.51 1.13
C CYS A 67 -0.07 2.87 1.56
N LYS A 68 0.76 1.87 1.89
CA LYS A 68 2.16 2.10 2.24
C LYS A 68 3.00 2.63 1.07
N ALA A 69 2.73 2.18 -0.15
CA ALA A 69 3.39 2.69 -1.36
C ALA A 69 3.04 4.17 -1.60
N CYS A 70 1.79 4.59 -1.38
CA CYS A 70 1.37 6.00 -1.41
C CYS A 70 2.10 6.84 -0.36
N ALA A 71 2.18 6.35 0.88
CA ALA A 71 2.86 7.05 1.97
C ALA A 71 4.34 7.31 1.67
N ARG A 72 5.01 6.42 0.91
CA ARG A 72 6.41 6.59 0.47
C ARG A 72 6.63 7.73 -0.54
N PHE A 73 5.56 8.25 -1.14
CA PHE A 73 5.59 9.48 -1.94
C PHE A 73 5.30 10.73 -1.10
N GLY A 74 5.08 10.60 0.21
CA GLY A 74 4.64 11.69 1.07
C GLY A 74 3.15 12.02 0.92
N LEU A 75 2.41 11.25 0.12
CA LEU A 75 0.96 11.40 -0.04
C LEU A 75 0.29 10.80 1.19
N GLY A 76 -0.33 11.65 2.02
CA GLY A 76 -1.04 11.20 3.22
C GLY A 76 -0.13 10.85 4.41
N LEU A 77 1.12 11.34 4.46
CA LEU A 77 2.01 11.13 5.62
C LEU A 77 1.39 11.62 6.94
N TYR A 78 0.49 12.61 6.87
CA TYR A 78 -0.26 13.13 8.02
C TYR A 78 -1.35 12.18 8.54
N LEU A 79 -1.79 11.20 7.74
CA LEU A 79 -2.81 10.21 8.14
C LEU A 79 -2.24 9.07 8.98
N TYR A 80 -0.92 8.94 9.03
CA TYR A 80 -0.20 7.93 9.81
C TYR A 80 0.55 8.50 11.02
N HIS A 81 0.43 9.80 11.27
CA HIS A 81 0.76 10.33 12.59
C HIS A 81 -0.38 9.95 13.52
N GLU A 82 -0.17 8.93 14.35
CA GLU A 82 -0.87 8.85 15.62
C GLU A 82 -0.49 10.12 16.39
N ASP A 83 -1.47 10.97 16.67
CA ASP A 83 -1.29 12.15 17.51
C ASP A 83 -0.69 11.65 18.83
N GLN A 84 0.61 11.84 19.03
CA GLN A 84 1.26 11.68 20.33
C GLN A 84 0.74 12.83 21.20
N MET A 85 -0.54 12.77 21.58
CA MET A 85 -1.12 13.61 22.61
C MET A 85 -0.40 13.26 23.90
N THR A 86 0.64 14.04 24.17
CA THR A 86 1.30 14.17 25.45
C THR A 86 0.24 14.34 26.54
N SER A 87 -0.10 13.25 27.22
CA SER A 87 -0.73 13.32 28.53
C SER A 87 0.35 13.75 29.52
N THR A 88 0.36 15.05 29.80
CA THR A 88 1.06 15.65 30.96
C THR A 88 0.14 15.58 32.17
#